data_AF-A0A679F6V9-F1
#
_entry.id   AF-A0A679F6V9-F1
#
_cell.length_a   1.000
_cell.length_b   1.000
_cell.length_c   1.000
_cell.angle_alpha   90.00
_cell.angle_beta   90.00
_cell.angle_gamma   90.00
#
_symmetry.space_group_name_H-M   'P 1'
#
loop_
_entity.id
_entity.type
_entity.pdbx_description
1 polymer ?
#
loop_
_entity_poly.entity_id
_entity_poly.type
_entity_poly.pdbx_seq_one_letter_code
_entity_poly.pdbx_strand_id
1 'polypeptide(L)'
;MSDIFHEVDEDVRRDKAANLWKRYQTPVFVGAFLVVVATGVYSFFETNRLKTAEAANLRYDAAAALATDGKDAEAVAAFEALAKDSPRGYATLARMRAAEGLAKTDKAKAVAAFDAIAEDKGVDRLTQQVAKLRAGVLLLEQGDRQKMADRLGELVTANGPLRYTAQELIGLDALQDSDFDEAERVFKLILNDQEAPHAMRQRAGAYKALLDAARGSAPPPAAKEPAAPAPAPAK
;
A
#
# COMPACT_ATOMS: atom_id res chain seq x y z
N MET A 1 69.62 -42.96 10.42
CA MET A 1 69.79 -42.27 9.11
C MET A 1 68.42 -41.91 8.52
N SER A 2 67.59 -41.21 9.30
CA SER A 2 66.24 -40.76 8.90
C SER A 2 66.00 -39.28 9.21
N ASP A 3 66.81 -38.66 10.09
CA ASP A 3 66.71 -37.24 10.45
C ASP A 3 67.07 -36.29 9.30
N ILE A 4 68.16 -36.56 8.57
CA ILE A 4 68.66 -35.65 7.52
C ILE A 4 67.69 -35.56 6.32
N PHE A 5 66.94 -36.64 6.03
CA PHE A 5 65.95 -36.62 4.95
C PHE A 5 64.63 -35.94 5.36
N HIS A 6 64.26 -35.99 6.64
CA HIS A 6 63.13 -35.21 7.16
C HIS A 6 63.49 -33.72 7.25
N GLU A 7 64.67 -33.34 7.74
CA GLU A 7 65.12 -31.93 7.77
C GLU A 7 65.13 -31.30 6.37
N VAL A 8 65.62 -32.03 5.35
CA VAL A 8 65.68 -31.52 3.98
C VAL A 8 64.30 -31.40 3.33
N ASP A 9 63.38 -32.35 3.55
CA ASP A 9 62.00 -32.23 3.06
C ASP A 9 61.22 -31.12 3.80
N GLU A 10 61.50 -30.90 5.09
CA GLU A 10 60.91 -29.81 5.88
C GLU A 10 61.36 -28.44 5.36
N ASP A 11 62.65 -28.26 5.06
CA ASP A 11 63.18 -27.02 4.50
C ASP A 11 62.67 -26.77 3.08
N VAL A 12 62.56 -27.79 2.23
CA VAL A 12 61.97 -27.65 0.88
C VAL A 12 60.47 -27.34 0.95
N ARG A 13 59.71 -27.93 1.89
CA ARG A 13 58.30 -27.57 2.13
C ARG A 13 58.16 -26.14 2.63
N ARG A 14 59.02 -25.74 3.55
CA ARG A 14 59.04 -24.39 4.13
C ARG A 14 59.41 -23.34 3.10
N ASP A 15 60.36 -23.62 2.21
CA ASP A 15 60.71 -22.74 1.09
C ASP A 15 59.59 -22.66 0.07
N LYS A 16 58.94 -23.77 -0.29
CA LYS A 16 57.76 -23.78 -1.17
C LYS A 16 56.61 -22.98 -0.57
N ALA A 17 56.31 -23.16 0.73
CA ALA A 17 55.29 -22.41 1.44
C ALA A 17 55.63 -20.91 1.52
N ALA A 18 56.89 -20.57 1.80
CA ALA A 18 57.37 -19.18 1.81
C ALA A 18 57.29 -18.55 0.42
N ASN A 19 57.55 -19.29 -0.66
CA ASN A 19 57.46 -18.79 -2.02
C ASN A 19 56.00 -18.61 -2.49
N LEU A 20 55.10 -19.53 -2.13
CA LEU A 20 53.66 -19.34 -2.33
C LEU A 20 53.15 -18.13 -1.55
N TRP A 21 53.52 -17.99 -0.28
CA TRP A 21 53.18 -16.83 0.52
C TRP A 21 53.71 -15.54 -0.11
N LYS A 22 54.99 -15.51 -0.52
CA LYS A 22 55.57 -14.34 -1.19
C LYS A 22 54.84 -13.96 -2.48
N ARG A 23 54.31 -14.95 -3.21
CA ARG A 23 53.55 -14.75 -4.45
C ARG A 23 52.11 -14.30 -4.22
N TYR A 24 51.43 -14.83 -3.19
CA TYR A 24 50.01 -14.58 -2.93
C TYR A 24 49.73 -13.56 -1.81
N GLN A 25 50.74 -13.14 -1.04
CA GLN A 25 50.57 -12.12 0.00
C GLN A 25 50.00 -10.82 -0.58
N THR A 26 50.51 -10.36 -1.72
CA THR A 26 50.07 -9.10 -2.35
C THR A 26 48.58 -9.13 -2.74
N PRO A 27 48.08 -10.12 -3.51
CA PRO A 27 46.65 -10.18 -3.80
C PRO A 27 45.79 -10.41 -2.56
N VAL A 28 46.27 -11.14 -1.54
CA VAL A 28 45.56 -11.30 -0.25
C VAL A 28 45.44 -9.96 0.49
N PHE A 29 46.53 -9.19 0.60
CA PHE A 29 46.52 -7.88 1.24
C PHE A 29 45.68 -6.86 0.47
N VAL A 30 45.75 -6.87 -0.87
CA VAL A 30 44.87 -6.02 -1.70
C VAL A 30 43.41 -6.39 -1.51
N GLY A 31 43.08 -7.69 -1.50
CA GLY A 31 41.73 -8.17 -1.22
C GLY A 31 41.23 -7.74 0.16
N ALA A 32 42.03 -7.95 1.20
CA ALA A 32 41.71 -7.52 2.56
C ALA A 32 41.50 -5.99 2.65
N PHE A 33 42.37 -5.21 2.01
CA PHE A 33 42.24 -3.76 1.95
C PHE A 33 40.95 -3.32 1.26
N LEU A 34 40.59 -3.93 0.13
CA LEU A 34 39.34 -3.63 -0.58
C LEU A 34 38.11 -3.92 0.29
N VAL A 35 38.11 -5.01 1.05
CA VAL A 35 37.02 -5.35 1.98
C VAL A 35 36.90 -4.29 3.08
N VAL A 36 38.02 -3.84 3.66
CA VAL A 36 38.01 -2.79 4.69
C VAL A 36 37.49 -1.47 4.11
N VAL A 37 37.95 -1.06 2.93
CA VAL A 37 37.48 0.16 2.26
C VAL A 37 36.00 0.07 1.94
N ALA A 38 35.53 -1.04 1.37
CA ALA A 38 34.12 -1.27 1.06
C ALA A 38 33.24 -1.19 2.32
N THR A 39 33.72 -1.77 3.43
CA THR A 39 33.01 -1.74 4.72
C THR A 39 32.97 -0.33 5.30
N GLY A 40 34.07 0.42 5.23
CA GLY A 40 34.13 1.82 5.67
C GLY A 40 33.17 2.72 4.88
N VAL A 41 33.14 2.58 3.56
CA VAL A 41 32.20 3.30 2.69
C VAL A 41 30.75 2.93 3.04
N TYR A 42 30.43 1.64 3.16
CA TYR A 42 29.09 1.17 3.53
C TYR A 42 28.64 1.73 4.89
N SER A 43 29.49 1.64 5.91
CA SER A 43 29.19 2.14 7.26
C SER A 43 28.94 3.65 7.28
N PHE A 44 29.71 4.42 6.50
CA PHE A 44 29.50 5.86 6.36
C PHE A 44 28.14 6.19 5.72
N PHE A 45 27.79 5.51 4.62
CA PHE A 45 26.49 5.70 3.95
C PHE A 45 25.32 5.33 4.87
N GLU A 46 25.43 4.20 5.58
CA GLU A 46 24.37 3.73 6.48
C GLU A 46 24.18 4.68 7.65
N THR A 47 25.26 5.18 8.25
CA THR A 47 25.19 6.16 9.34
C THR A 47 24.52 7.46 8.88
N ASN A 48 24.86 7.95 7.68
CA ASN A 48 24.24 9.15 7.14
C ASN A 48 22.75 8.95 6.85
N ARG A 49 22.39 7.78 6.27
CA ARG A 49 21.00 7.40 6.02
C ARG A 49 20.19 7.33 7.31
N LEU A 50 20.72 6.71 8.36
CA LEU A 50 20.08 6.64 9.67
C LEU A 50 19.85 8.03 10.27
N LYS A 51 20.85 8.91 10.23
CA LYS A 51 20.71 10.30 10.72
C LYS A 51 19.62 11.07 9.97
N THR A 52 19.56 10.93 8.64
CA THR A 52 18.51 11.58 7.84
C THR A 52 17.12 11.01 8.13
N ALA A 53 17.02 9.70 8.34
CA ALA A 53 15.77 9.05 8.70
C ALA A 53 15.29 9.45 10.11
N GLU A 54 16.20 9.54 11.08
CA GLU A 54 15.91 9.99 12.45
C GLU A 54 15.41 11.44 12.45
N ALA A 55 16.06 12.34 11.72
CA ALA A 55 15.62 13.72 11.58
C ALA A 55 14.23 13.82 10.91
N ALA A 56 13.96 13.00 9.89
CA ALA A 56 12.65 12.92 9.26
C ALA A 56 11.60 12.37 10.24
N ASN A 57 11.96 11.39 11.07
CA ASN A 57 11.06 10.81 12.06
C ASN A 57 10.62 11.83 13.10
N LEU A 58 11.57 12.57 13.70
CA LEU A 58 11.26 13.61 14.69
C LEU A 58 10.31 14.68 14.13
N ARG A 59 10.53 15.09 12.88
CA ARG A 59 9.66 16.05 12.19
C ARG A 59 8.28 15.44 11.89
N TYR A 60 8.22 14.16 11.52
CA TYR A 60 6.98 13.44 11.29
C TYR A 60 6.16 13.31 12.58
N ASP A 61 6.79 12.96 13.69
CA ASP A 61 6.14 12.86 15.00
C ASP A 61 5.63 14.22 15.46
N ALA A 62 6.39 15.30 15.24
CA ALA A 62 5.93 16.66 15.51
C ALA A 62 4.71 17.05 14.66
N ALA A 63 4.71 16.71 13.37
CA ALA A 63 3.56 16.94 12.49
C ALA A 63 2.33 16.09 12.90
N ALA A 64 2.56 14.85 13.34
CA ALA A 64 1.50 14.00 13.85
C ALA A 64 0.89 14.54 15.15
N ALA A 65 1.72 15.09 16.06
CA ALA A 65 1.25 15.74 17.27
C ALA A 65 0.34 16.94 16.95
N LEU A 66 0.69 17.77 15.96
CA LEU A 66 -0.18 18.87 15.50
C LEU A 66 -1.56 18.37 15.05
N ALA A 67 -1.61 17.24 14.34
CA ALA A 67 -2.87 16.64 13.90
C ALA A 67 -3.71 16.11 15.07
N THR A 68 -3.05 15.53 16.09
CA THR A 68 -3.71 15.07 17.32
C THR A 68 -4.25 16.23 18.15
N ASP A 69 -3.54 17.36 18.18
CA ASP A 69 -3.96 18.59 18.87
C ASP A 69 -5.07 19.36 18.12
N GLY A 70 -5.59 18.81 17.01
CA GLY A 70 -6.64 19.43 16.20
C GLY A 70 -6.16 20.57 15.31
N LYS A 71 -4.84 20.79 15.19
CA LYS A 71 -4.24 21.82 14.33
C LYS A 71 -4.05 21.29 12.91
N ASP A 72 -5.15 20.88 12.29
CA ASP A 72 -5.13 20.14 11.03
C ASP A 72 -4.41 20.86 9.89
N ALA A 73 -4.62 22.18 9.75
CA ALA A 73 -3.95 22.97 8.70
C ALA A 73 -2.42 23.05 8.89
N GLU A 74 -1.96 23.22 10.14
CA GLU A 74 -0.54 23.26 10.48
C GLU A 74 0.10 21.88 10.28
N ALA A 75 -0.62 20.81 10.65
CA ALA A 75 -0.17 19.44 10.44
C ALA A 75 -0.04 19.11 8.95
N VAL A 76 -1.02 19.47 8.12
CA VAL A 76 -0.96 19.28 6.67
C VAL A 76 0.25 20.00 6.08
N ALA A 77 0.46 21.27 6.45
CA ALA A 77 1.63 22.04 5.97
C ALA A 77 2.95 21.39 6.39
N ALA A 78 3.05 20.89 7.63
CA ALA A 78 4.24 20.19 8.11
C ALA A 78 4.50 18.87 7.36
N PHE A 79 3.44 18.10 7.07
CA PHE A 79 3.54 16.88 6.27
C PHE A 79 3.89 17.18 4.80
N GLU A 80 3.36 18.24 4.20
CA GLU A 80 3.73 18.66 2.84
C GLU A 80 5.19 19.11 2.75
N ALA A 81 5.73 19.74 3.79
CA ALA A 81 7.16 20.07 3.86
C ALA A 81 8.02 18.79 3.97
N LEU A 82 7.62 17.86 4.83
CA LEU A 82 8.27 16.54 4.94
C LEU A 82 8.26 15.78 3.61
N ALA A 83 7.16 15.84 2.86
CA ALA A 83 7.03 15.18 1.56
C ALA A 83 8.08 15.64 0.52
N LYS A 84 8.60 16.86 0.65
CA LYS A 84 9.59 17.43 -0.27
C LYS A 84 11.03 17.11 0.14
N ASP A 85 11.30 17.11 1.44
CA ASP A 85 12.67 17.12 1.98
C ASP A 85 13.08 15.81 2.69
N SER A 86 12.25 14.77 2.68
CA SER A 86 12.51 13.51 3.40
C SER A 86 12.92 12.36 2.49
N PRO A 87 13.60 11.33 3.03
CA PRO A 87 13.80 10.07 2.33
C PRO A 87 12.47 9.50 1.83
N ARG A 88 12.50 8.85 0.66
CA ARG A 88 11.32 8.43 -0.11
C ARG A 88 10.22 7.74 0.72
N GLY A 89 10.59 6.87 1.66
CA GLY A 89 9.61 6.22 2.54
C GLY A 89 8.82 7.21 3.40
N TYR A 90 9.53 8.11 4.10
CA TYR A 90 8.91 9.17 4.89
C TYR A 90 8.16 10.18 4.02
N ALA A 91 8.68 10.49 2.83
CA ALA A 91 8.00 11.39 1.90
C ALA A 91 6.63 10.84 1.49
N THR A 92 6.54 9.56 1.13
CA THR A 92 5.26 8.91 0.78
C THR A 92 4.30 8.86 1.96
N LEU A 93 4.78 8.51 3.16
CA LEU A 93 3.96 8.50 4.37
C LEU A 93 3.44 9.90 4.71
N ALA A 94 4.28 10.92 4.61
CA ALA A 94 3.88 12.30 4.83
C ALA A 94 2.83 12.76 3.82
N ARG A 95 2.95 12.40 2.53
CA ARG A 95 1.91 12.67 1.52
C ARG A 95 0.57 12.02 1.89
N MET A 96 0.58 10.77 2.35
CA MET A 96 -0.64 10.09 2.82
C MET A 96 -1.28 10.83 3.99
N ARG A 97 -0.48 11.25 4.99
CA ARG A 97 -0.98 11.99 6.16
C ARG A 97 -1.50 13.38 5.82
N ALA A 98 -0.84 14.08 4.89
CA ALA A 98 -1.32 15.36 4.37
C ALA A 98 -2.68 15.19 3.68
N ALA A 99 -2.84 14.17 2.84
CA ALA A 99 -4.11 13.86 2.18
C ALA A 99 -5.22 13.52 3.20
N GLU A 100 -4.91 12.78 4.27
CA GLU A 100 -5.86 12.52 5.37
C GLU A 100 -6.26 13.79 6.13
N GLY A 101 -5.31 14.69 6.39
CA GLY A 101 -5.60 15.98 7.00
C GLY A 101 -6.51 16.83 6.12
N LEU A 102 -6.23 16.89 4.81
CA LEU A 102 -7.08 17.56 3.83
C LEU A 102 -8.49 16.98 3.80
N ALA A 103 -8.66 15.67 4.00
CA ALA A 103 -9.98 15.03 3.94
C ALA A 103 -10.96 15.57 4.98
N LYS A 104 -10.46 16.13 6.08
CA LYS A 104 -11.28 16.77 7.13
C LYS A 104 -11.85 18.12 6.72
N THR A 105 -11.15 18.85 5.84
CA THR A 105 -11.49 20.24 5.48
C THR A 105 -11.95 20.39 4.04
N ASP A 106 -11.35 19.63 3.12
CA ASP A 106 -11.55 19.71 1.67
C ASP A 106 -11.34 18.33 1.05
N LYS A 107 -12.45 17.57 0.96
CA LYS A 107 -12.44 16.22 0.40
C LYS A 107 -12.00 16.18 -1.06
N ALA A 108 -12.26 17.23 -1.85
CA ALA A 108 -11.86 17.27 -3.26
C ALA A 108 -10.34 17.39 -3.39
N LYS A 109 -9.70 18.25 -2.59
CA LYS A 109 -8.23 18.30 -2.52
C LYS A 109 -7.62 17.01 -2.01
N ALA A 110 -8.25 16.37 -1.02
CA ALA A 110 -7.79 15.09 -0.49
C ALA A 110 -7.85 13.97 -1.54
N VAL A 111 -8.94 13.88 -2.32
CA VAL A 111 -9.05 12.94 -3.45
C VAL A 111 -7.91 13.18 -4.43
N ALA A 112 -7.68 14.43 -4.87
CA ALA A 112 -6.59 14.75 -5.79
C ALA A 112 -5.20 14.39 -5.21
N ALA A 113 -4.98 14.60 -3.91
CA ALA A 113 -3.74 14.24 -3.23
C ALA A 113 -3.52 12.72 -3.18
N PHE A 114 -4.57 11.93 -2.88
CA PHE A 114 -4.50 10.48 -2.93
C PHE A 114 -4.32 9.96 -4.36
N ASP A 115 -4.96 10.59 -5.35
CA ASP A 115 -4.82 10.22 -6.76
C ASP A 115 -3.37 10.41 -7.23
N ALA A 116 -2.74 11.51 -6.84
CA ALA A 116 -1.33 11.75 -7.13
C ALA A 116 -0.38 10.72 -6.49
N ILE A 117 -0.78 10.08 -5.37
CA ILE A 117 -0.01 8.98 -4.75
C ILE A 117 -0.28 7.66 -5.51
N ALA A 118 -1.53 7.41 -5.87
CA ALA A 118 -1.95 6.22 -6.60
C ALA A 118 -1.32 6.08 -7.99
N GLU A 119 -1.01 7.21 -8.65
CA GLU A 119 -0.43 7.26 -9.99
C GLU A 119 1.11 7.31 -9.99
N ASP A 120 1.72 7.58 -8.84
CA ASP A 120 3.16 7.71 -8.72
C ASP A 120 3.84 6.34 -8.79
N LYS A 121 4.49 6.04 -9.92
CA LYS A 121 5.25 4.79 -10.15
C LYS A 121 6.42 4.62 -9.18
N GLY A 122 6.79 5.66 -8.45
CA GLY A 122 7.76 5.62 -7.38
C GLY A 122 7.21 5.09 -6.05
N VAL A 123 5.90 4.97 -5.91
CA VAL A 123 5.24 4.42 -4.73
C VAL A 123 5.04 2.91 -4.93
N ASP A 124 5.21 2.12 -3.88
CA ASP A 124 4.99 0.68 -3.97
C ASP A 124 3.51 0.37 -4.27
N ARG A 125 3.26 -0.79 -4.87
CA ARG A 125 1.92 -1.16 -5.35
C ARG A 125 0.87 -1.20 -4.25
N LEU A 126 1.23 -1.62 -3.04
CA LEU A 126 0.29 -1.70 -1.93
C LEU A 126 -0.13 -0.29 -1.51
N THR A 127 0.82 0.63 -1.33
CA THR A 127 0.54 2.02 -0.98
C THR A 127 -0.28 2.74 -2.07
N GLN A 128 0.01 2.49 -3.35
CA GLN A 128 -0.84 2.98 -4.45
C GLN A 128 -2.29 2.51 -4.31
N GLN A 129 -2.50 1.22 -4.03
CA GLN A 129 -3.84 0.65 -3.85
C GLN A 129 -4.55 1.23 -2.63
N VAL A 130 -3.84 1.43 -1.51
CA VAL A 130 -4.39 2.09 -0.32
C VAL A 130 -4.82 3.52 -0.66
N ALA A 131 -4.01 4.29 -1.40
CA ALA A 131 -4.38 5.64 -1.81
C ALA A 131 -5.63 5.64 -2.71
N LYS A 132 -5.73 4.73 -3.68
CA LYS A 132 -6.96 4.55 -4.50
C LYS A 132 -8.19 4.24 -3.65
N LEU A 133 -8.04 3.35 -2.67
CA LEU A 133 -9.13 2.97 -1.76
C LEU A 133 -9.58 4.19 -0.94
N ARG A 134 -8.64 4.97 -0.38
CA ARG A 134 -8.96 6.19 0.38
C ARG A 134 -9.66 7.24 -0.49
N ALA A 135 -9.20 7.46 -1.71
CA ALA A 135 -9.88 8.34 -2.67
C ALA A 135 -11.32 7.88 -2.97
N GLY A 136 -11.52 6.58 -3.22
CA GLY A 136 -12.84 5.99 -3.45
C GLY A 136 -13.81 6.20 -2.28
N VAL A 137 -13.35 6.00 -1.05
CA VAL A 137 -14.16 6.26 0.16
C VAL A 137 -14.54 7.74 0.25
N LEU A 138 -13.62 8.67 -0.03
CA LEU A 138 -13.94 10.09 0.01
C LEU A 138 -14.95 10.50 -1.07
N LEU A 139 -14.87 9.90 -2.26
CA LEU A 139 -15.86 10.12 -3.33
C LEU A 139 -17.25 9.64 -2.90
N LEU A 140 -17.35 8.49 -2.24
CA LEU A 140 -18.59 8.02 -1.64
C LEU A 140 -19.15 9.02 -0.63
N GLU A 141 -18.30 9.54 0.26
CA GLU A 141 -18.72 10.55 1.25
C GLU A 141 -19.11 11.91 0.62
N GLN A 142 -18.68 12.17 -0.61
CA GLN A 142 -19.12 13.34 -1.41
C GLN A 142 -20.41 13.05 -2.21
N GLY A 143 -20.91 11.81 -2.18
CA GLY A 143 -22.08 11.38 -2.95
C GLY A 143 -21.78 11.03 -4.42
N ASP A 144 -20.50 11.01 -4.83
CA ASP A 144 -20.10 10.67 -6.20
C ASP A 144 -19.88 9.15 -6.34
N ARG A 145 -21.00 8.42 -6.28
CA ARG A 145 -21.00 6.95 -6.31
C ARG A 145 -20.42 6.37 -7.58
N GLN A 146 -20.69 7.00 -8.73
CA GLN A 146 -20.16 6.52 -10.01
C GLN A 146 -18.63 6.56 -10.02
N LYS A 147 -18.02 7.69 -9.63
CA LYS A 147 -16.55 7.77 -9.55
C LYS A 147 -15.97 6.83 -8.50
N MET A 148 -16.67 6.64 -7.37
CA MET A 148 -16.27 5.64 -6.39
C MET A 148 -16.27 4.23 -7.01
N ALA A 149 -17.34 3.84 -7.69
CA ALA A 149 -17.49 2.52 -8.30
C ALA A 149 -16.42 2.26 -9.37
N ASP A 150 -16.15 3.25 -10.22
CA ASP A 150 -15.07 3.17 -11.22
C ASP A 150 -13.70 2.97 -10.54
N ARG A 151 -13.42 3.76 -9.51
CA ARG A 151 -12.15 3.73 -8.76
C ARG A 151 -11.94 2.42 -8.01
N LEU A 152 -12.95 1.95 -7.30
CA LEU A 152 -12.90 0.71 -6.54
C LEU A 152 -12.95 -0.51 -7.45
N GLY A 153 -13.64 -0.43 -8.60
CA GLY A 153 -13.65 -1.47 -9.64
C GLY A 153 -12.26 -1.82 -10.14
N GLU A 154 -11.38 -0.82 -10.32
CA GLU A 154 -9.97 -1.06 -10.64
C GLU A 154 -9.26 -1.92 -9.57
N LEU A 155 -9.55 -1.69 -8.29
CA LEU A 155 -8.97 -2.48 -7.19
C LEU A 155 -9.49 -3.91 -7.14
N VAL A 156 -10.76 -4.12 -7.51
CA VAL A 156 -11.35 -5.46 -7.63
C VAL A 156 -10.65 -6.26 -8.72
N THR A 157 -10.40 -5.66 -9.89
CA THR A 157 -9.76 -6.33 -11.03
C THR A 157 -8.25 -6.58 -10.85
N ALA A 158 -7.59 -5.79 -10.01
CA ALA A 158 -6.13 -5.85 -9.83
C ALA A 158 -5.61 -7.13 -9.11
N ASN A 159 -6.49 -8.05 -8.69
CA ASN A 159 -6.13 -9.26 -7.92
C ASN A 159 -5.20 -8.98 -6.73
N GLY A 160 -5.42 -7.85 -6.05
CA GLY A 160 -4.63 -7.40 -4.91
C GLY A 160 -5.26 -7.70 -3.55
N PRO A 161 -4.52 -7.50 -2.44
CA PRO A 161 -5.03 -7.74 -1.09
C PRO A 161 -6.24 -6.88 -0.73
N LEU A 162 -6.43 -5.74 -1.41
CA LEU A 162 -7.56 -4.84 -1.19
C LEU A 162 -8.80 -5.17 -2.04
N ARG A 163 -8.77 -6.22 -2.89
CA ARG A 163 -9.90 -6.56 -3.78
C ARG A 163 -11.19 -6.81 -3.00
N TYR A 164 -11.10 -7.52 -1.87
CA TYR A 164 -12.26 -7.85 -1.05
C TYR A 164 -12.80 -6.65 -0.30
N THR A 165 -11.93 -5.77 0.17
CA THR A 165 -12.35 -4.51 0.80
C THR A 165 -13.05 -3.60 -0.21
N ALA A 166 -12.53 -3.51 -1.44
CA ALA A 166 -13.16 -2.76 -2.51
C ALA A 166 -14.53 -3.35 -2.89
N GLN A 167 -14.62 -4.68 -3.05
CA GLN A 167 -15.91 -5.37 -3.26
C GLN A 167 -16.89 -5.05 -2.13
N GLU A 168 -16.46 -5.18 -0.89
CA GLU A 168 -17.34 -4.95 0.24
C GLU A 168 -17.89 -3.52 0.28
N LEU A 169 -17.07 -2.50 0.01
CA LEU A 169 -17.52 -1.11 -0.07
C LEU A 169 -18.51 -0.88 -1.22
N ILE A 170 -18.28 -1.48 -2.39
CA ILE A 170 -19.24 -1.42 -3.52
C ILE A 170 -20.57 -2.08 -3.13
N GLY A 171 -20.52 -3.26 -2.49
CA GLY A 171 -21.73 -3.97 -2.07
C GLY A 171 -22.50 -3.23 -0.97
N LEU A 172 -21.80 -2.55 -0.05
CA LEU A 172 -22.43 -1.72 0.98
C LEU A 172 -23.07 -0.47 0.41
N ASP A 173 -22.42 0.19 -0.57
CA ASP A 173 -23.02 1.34 -1.27
C ASP A 173 -24.28 0.92 -2.05
N ALA A 174 -24.23 -0.20 -2.76
CA ALA A 174 -25.39 -0.78 -3.46
C ALA A 174 -26.53 -1.11 -2.48
N LEU A 175 -26.20 -1.70 -1.31
CA LEU A 175 -27.19 -1.97 -0.26
C LEU A 175 -27.82 -0.68 0.28
N GLN A 176 -27.03 0.38 0.45
CA GLN A 176 -27.51 1.69 0.88
C GLN A 176 -28.40 2.34 -0.19
N ASP A 177 -28.16 2.09 -1.48
CA ASP A 177 -29.00 2.57 -2.58
C ASP A 177 -30.23 1.69 -2.88
N SER A 178 -30.47 0.66 -2.06
CA SER A 178 -31.50 -0.36 -2.30
C SER A 178 -31.33 -1.14 -3.62
N ASP A 179 -30.14 -1.11 -4.23
CA ASP A 179 -29.77 -2.00 -5.32
C ASP A 179 -29.40 -3.38 -4.76
N PHE A 180 -30.44 -4.11 -4.33
CA PHE A 180 -30.27 -5.41 -3.69
C PHE A 180 -29.68 -6.46 -4.63
N ASP A 181 -29.88 -6.32 -5.96
CA ASP A 181 -29.33 -7.27 -6.93
C ASP A 181 -27.80 -7.12 -7.04
N GLU A 182 -27.32 -5.88 -7.14
CA GLU A 182 -25.88 -5.60 -7.16
C GLU A 182 -25.21 -5.96 -5.83
N ALA A 183 -25.82 -5.58 -4.70
CA ALA A 183 -25.29 -5.92 -3.38
C ALA A 183 -25.21 -7.45 -3.18
N GLU A 184 -26.25 -8.20 -3.59
CA GLU A 184 -26.25 -9.66 -3.52
C GLU A 184 -25.15 -10.27 -4.40
N ARG A 185 -24.99 -9.78 -5.63
CA ARG A 185 -23.95 -10.21 -6.57
C ARG A 185 -22.56 -10.05 -5.94
N VAL A 186 -22.28 -8.88 -5.38
CA VAL A 186 -20.98 -8.54 -4.81
C VAL A 186 -20.66 -9.35 -3.55
N PHE A 187 -21.60 -9.48 -2.61
CA PHE A 187 -21.36 -10.31 -1.41
C PHE A 187 -21.20 -11.80 -1.74
N LYS A 188 -21.92 -12.32 -2.74
CA LYS A 188 -21.73 -13.69 -3.23
C LYS A 188 -20.33 -13.91 -3.82
N LEU A 189 -19.75 -12.92 -4.50
CA LEU A 189 -18.37 -13.04 -5.00
C LEU A 189 -17.39 -13.27 -3.85
N ILE A 190 -17.52 -12.54 -2.75
CA ILE A 190 -16.66 -12.71 -1.56
C ILE A 190 -16.91 -14.08 -0.91
N LEU A 191 -18.17 -14.48 -0.76
CA LEU A 191 -18.54 -15.73 -0.09
C LEU A 191 -18.13 -16.99 -0.85
N ASN A 192 -18.19 -16.94 -2.19
CA ASN A 192 -17.88 -18.07 -3.05
C ASN A 192 -16.38 -18.17 -3.38
N ASP A 193 -15.59 -17.16 -3.03
CA ASP A 193 -14.15 -17.17 -3.25
C ASP A 193 -13.43 -17.91 -2.11
N GLN A 194 -12.74 -19.00 -2.48
CA GLN A 194 -11.96 -19.82 -1.54
C GLN A 194 -10.71 -19.09 -1.03
N GLU A 195 -10.16 -18.16 -1.82
CA GLU A 195 -9.00 -17.34 -1.46
C GLU A 195 -9.37 -16.19 -0.51
N ALA A 196 -10.68 -15.92 -0.31
CA ALA A 196 -11.12 -14.85 0.58
C ALA A 196 -10.74 -15.16 2.05
N PRO A 197 -10.10 -14.22 2.76
CA PRO A 197 -9.81 -14.39 4.18
C PRO A 197 -11.08 -14.70 4.98
N HIS A 198 -10.95 -15.58 5.98
CA HIS A 198 -12.10 -16.02 6.77
C HIS A 198 -12.92 -14.86 7.38
N ALA A 199 -12.24 -13.84 7.92
CA ALA A 199 -12.89 -12.65 8.46
C ALA A 199 -13.70 -11.86 7.40
N MET A 200 -13.22 -11.81 6.15
CA MET A 200 -13.93 -11.15 5.06
C MET A 200 -15.19 -11.93 4.67
N ARG A 201 -15.11 -13.27 4.57
CA ARG A 201 -16.28 -14.11 4.32
C ARG A 201 -17.32 -14.02 5.44
N GLN A 202 -16.89 -14.00 6.70
CA GLN A 202 -17.81 -13.82 7.84
C GLN A 202 -18.57 -12.50 7.75
N ARG A 203 -17.87 -11.40 7.45
CA ARG A 203 -18.48 -10.07 7.28
C ARG A 203 -19.43 -10.02 6.08
N ALA A 204 -19.01 -10.54 4.93
CA ALA A 204 -19.88 -10.64 3.75
C ALA A 204 -21.15 -11.46 4.02
N GLY A 205 -21.05 -12.53 4.82
CA GLY A 205 -22.21 -13.30 5.27
C GLY A 205 -23.18 -12.49 6.13
N ALA A 206 -22.66 -11.67 7.05
CA ALA A 206 -23.47 -10.76 7.85
C ALA A 206 -24.16 -9.69 6.98
N TYR A 207 -23.47 -9.11 5.99
CA TYR A 207 -24.08 -8.16 5.07
C TYR A 207 -25.14 -8.80 4.18
N LYS A 208 -24.93 -10.05 3.74
CA LYS A 208 -25.95 -10.79 3.00
C LYS A 208 -27.21 -11.03 3.85
N ALA A 209 -27.05 -11.39 5.12
CA ALA A 209 -28.20 -11.55 6.02
C ALA A 209 -28.95 -10.22 6.24
N LEU A 210 -28.23 -9.10 6.35
CA LEU A 210 -28.83 -7.77 6.42
C LEU A 210 -29.60 -7.43 5.13
N LEU A 211 -29.03 -7.74 3.97
CA LEU A 211 -29.68 -7.59 2.67
C LEU A 211 -30.98 -8.40 2.58
N ASP A 212 -30.94 -9.67 2.96
CA ASP A 212 -32.12 -10.55 2.92
C ASP A 212 -33.25 -10.01 3.82
N ALA A 213 -32.89 -9.49 5.02
CA ALA A 213 -33.84 -8.87 5.95
C ALA A 213 -34.42 -7.55 5.40
N ALA A 214 -33.58 -6.71 4.78
CA ALA A 214 -34.00 -5.45 4.16
C ALA A 214 -34.95 -5.72 2.97
N ARG A 215 -34.61 -6.71 2.13
CA ARG A 215 -35.43 -7.13 0.99
C ARG A 215 -36.78 -7.71 1.42
N GLY A 216 -36.82 -8.48 2.51
CA GLY A 216 -38.04 -9.02 3.09
C GLY A 216 -38.93 -7.99 3.79
N SER A 217 -38.35 -6.87 4.23
CA SER A 217 -39.06 -5.75 4.88
C SER A 217 -39.48 -4.64 3.90
N ALA A 218 -38.97 -4.67 2.67
CA ALA A 218 -39.32 -3.71 1.63
C ALA A 218 -40.76 -3.96 1.13
N PRO A 219 -41.62 -2.93 1.02
CA PRO A 219 -42.87 -3.03 0.28
C PRO A 219 -42.57 -3.54 -1.14
N PRO A 220 -43.45 -4.39 -1.73
CA PRO A 220 -43.22 -4.90 -3.07
C PRO A 220 -42.92 -3.72 -4.01
N PRO A 221 -41.92 -3.86 -4.90
CA PRO A 221 -41.56 -2.79 -5.82
C PRO A 221 -42.84 -2.33 -6.52
N ALA A 222 -43.12 -1.03 -6.49
CA ALA A 222 -44.25 -0.45 -7.19
C ALA A 222 -44.22 -0.99 -8.62
N ALA A 223 -45.21 -1.84 -8.93
CA ALA A 223 -45.34 -2.42 -10.24
C ALA A 223 -45.26 -1.27 -11.23
N LYS A 224 -44.31 -1.34 -12.18
CA LYS A 224 -44.27 -0.43 -13.32
C LYS A 224 -45.69 -0.41 -13.89
N GLU A 225 -46.33 0.76 -13.78
CA GLU A 225 -47.69 0.98 -14.24
C GLU A 225 -47.78 0.46 -15.67
N PRO A 226 -48.72 -0.45 -15.99
CA PRO A 226 -48.84 -0.98 -17.33
C PRO A 226 -49.02 0.20 -18.28
N ALA A 227 -48.11 0.30 -19.24
CA ALA A 227 -48.17 1.30 -20.30
C ALA A 227 -49.60 1.37 -20.84
N ALA A 228 -50.18 2.57 -20.79
CA ALA A 228 -51.52 2.84 -21.30
C ALA A 228 -51.63 2.29 -22.73
N PRO A 229 -52.72 1.57 -23.06
CA PRO A 229 -52.89 1.01 -24.40
C PRO A 229 -52.89 2.13 -25.44
N ALA A 230 -52.07 1.95 -26.47
CA ALA A 230 -51.99 2.85 -27.61
C ALA A 230 -53.40 3.04 -28.25
N PRO A 231 -53.75 4.26 -28.68
CA PRO A 231 -55.05 4.52 -29.29
C PRO A 231 -55.17 3.76 -30.61
N ALA A 232 -56.30 3.07 -30.79
CA ALA A 232 -56.63 2.33 -32.00
C ALA A 232 -56.70 3.26 -33.23
N PRO A 233 -56.29 2.80 -34.42
CA PRO A 233 -56.38 3.61 -35.64
C PRO A 233 -57.85 3.80 -36.05
N ALA A 234 -58.22 5.05 -36.30
CA ALA A 234 -59.51 5.42 -36.87
C ALA A 234 -59.62 4.89 -38.31
N LYS A 235 -60.82 4.39 -38.66
CA LYS A 235 -61.21 4.02 -40.03
C LYS A 235 -61.41 5.25 -40.90
#